data_AF-A0A066T7Y0-F1
#
_entry.id   AF-A0A066T7Y0-F1
#
_cell.length_a   1.000
_cell.length_b   1.000
_cell.length_c   1.000
_cell.angle_alpha   90.00
_cell.angle_beta   90.00
_cell.angle_gamma   90.00
#
_symmetry.space_group_name_H-M   'P 1'
#
loop_
_entity.id
_entity.type
_entity.pdbx_description
1 polymer ?
#
loop_
_entity_poly.entity_id
_entity_poly.type
_entity_poly.pdbx_seq_one_letter_code
_entity_poly.pdbx_strand_id
1 'polypeptide(L)'
;MIKNIITLFFIFYSFIASADKVPLIDSLMLCNSDFFKEVYSNKNELEKYTNIKVFNKNQANIVIENRSDITKNYVYFKTPMTYKNLTIIGYYDSAMDLGKMGKYYFWGFIIDNDINQIKDALNFVDWKNMEDNLLYIANPKIRNINDDLQTWHKNTGTVVGVKTIPAPDTTEKLLLLEKSPNMNLLICSIQGIVTSELLKQERPDIQ
;
A
#
# COMPACT_ATOMS: atom_id res chain seq x y z
N MET A 1 -70.18 2.65 15.08
CA MET A 1 -69.02 3.54 15.35
C MET A 1 -67.77 2.69 15.39
N ILE A 2 -67.01 2.64 14.29
CA ILE A 2 -65.80 1.83 14.15
C ILE A 2 -64.60 2.74 14.45
N LYS A 3 -63.82 2.43 15.49
CA LYS A 3 -62.57 3.11 15.82
C LYS A 3 -61.44 2.44 15.06
N ASN A 4 -60.90 3.13 14.05
CA ASN A 4 -59.67 2.71 13.37
C ASN A 4 -58.46 3.04 14.24
N ILE A 5 -57.72 2.00 14.64
CA ILE A 5 -56.38 2.09 15.23
C ILE A 5 -55.39 1.98 14.08
N ILE A 6 -54.64 3.05 13.83
CA ILE A 6 -53.52 3.07 12.89
C ILE A 6 -52.26 2.79 13.71
N THR A 7 -51.72 1.58 13.58
CA THR A 7 -50.45 1.19 14.17
C THR A 7 -49.32 1.59 13.22
N LEU A 8 -48.51 2.57 13.63
CA LEU A 8 -47.37 3.05 12.85
C LEU A 8 -46.15 2.15 13.12
N PHE A 9 -45.76 1.34 12.12
CA PHE A 9 -44.52 0.55 12.16
C PHE A 9 -43.32 1.47 11.89
N PHE A 10 -42.54 1.78 12.92
CA PHE A 10 -41.21 2.40 12.76
C PHE A 10 -40.20 1.31 12.36
N ILE A 11 -39.84 1.29 11.07
CA ILE A 11 -38.72 0.49 10.57
C ILE A 11 -37.44 1.25 10.92
N PHE A 12 -36.76 0.84 11.99
CA PHE A 12 -35.41 1.31 12.28
C PHE A 12 -34.43 0.66 11.30
N TYR A 13 -34.04 1.41 10.27
CA TYR A 13 -32.87 1.07 9.45
C TYR A 13 -31.62 1.29 10.31
N SER A 14 -31.10 0.21 10.89
CA SER A 14 -29.78 0.19 11.49
C SER A 14 -28.74 0.32 10.37
N PHE A 15 -28.32 1.54 10.06
CA PHE A 15 -27.10 1.75 9.28
C PHE A 15 -25.92 1.25 10.13
N ILE A 16 -25.42 0.05 9.84
CA ILE A 16 -24.13 -0.40 10.35
C ILE A 16 -23.09 0.40 9.56
N ALA A 17 -22.74 1.58 10.07
CA ALA A 17 -21.51 2.25 9.67
C ALA A 17 -20.35 1.37 10.16
N SER A 18 -19.87 0.48 9.30
CA SER A 18 -18.59 -0.19 9.53
C SER A 18 -17.51 0.87 9.32
N ALA A 19 -17.09 1.51 10.41
CA ALA A 19 -15.86 2.29 10.38
C ALA A 19 -14.73 1.30 10.04
N ASP A 20 -14.07 1.51 8.90
CA ASP A 20 -12.87 0.77 8.54
C ASP A 20 -11.87 0.93 9.70
N LYS A 21 -11.65 -0.15 10.45
CA LYS A 21 -11.07 -0.06 11.80
C LYS A 21 -9.61 0.41 11.80
N VAL A 22 -8.94 0.38 10.66
CA VAL A 22 -7.52 0.76 10.56
C VAL A 22 -7.25 1.53 9.26
N PRO A 23 -6.79 2.80 9.30
CA PRO A 23 -6.49 3.62 8.11
C PRO A 23 -5.17 3.22 7.42
N LEU A 24 -4.78 1.94 7.48
CA LEU A 24 -3.52 1.45 6.92
C LEU A 24 -3.49 1.51 5.40
N ILE A 25 -4.61 1.19 4.74
CA ILE A 25 -4.69 1.29 3.28
C ILE A 25 -4.60 2.76 2.87
N ASP A 26 -5.28 3.65 3.58
CA ASP A 26 -5.25 5.10 3.33
C ASP A 26 -3.83 5.68 3.42
N SER A 27 -3.11 5.34 4.49
CA SER A 27 -1.71 5.79 4.64
C SER A 27 -0.75 5.11 3.67
N LEU A 28 -0.98 3.83 3.33
CA LEU A 28 -0.18 3.15 2.31
C LEU A 28 -0.28 3.88 0.98
N MET A 29 -1.48 4.25 0.51
CA MET A 29 -1.68 4.87 -0.80
C MET A 29 -0.94 6.21 -1.01
N LEU A 30 -0.45 6.83 0.06
CA LEU A 30 0.38 8.04 -0.01
C LEU A 30 1.84 7.75 -0.43
N CYS A 31 2.28 6.50 -0.33
CA CYS A 31 3.63 6.04 -0.62
C CYS A 31 4.72 6.92 -0.01
N ASN A 32 4.60 7.16 1.30
CA ASN A 32 5.55 7.92 2.09
C ASN A 32 5.78 7.23 3.45
N SER A 33 6.66 7.80 4.27
CA SER A 33 7.03 7.23 5.56
C SER A 33 5.99 7.37 6.67
N ASP A 34 4.87 8.07 6.44
CA ASP A 34 3.78 8.15 7.42
C ASP A 34 3.10 6.79 7.62
N PHE A 35 3.15 5.90 6.62
CA PHE A 35 2.72 4.50 6.75
C PHE A 35 3.31 3.83 8.00
N PHE A 36 4.61 4.01 8.27
CA PHE A 36 5.27 3.39 9.43
C PHE A 36 4.84 4.01 10.77
N LYS A 37 4.38 5.27 10.76
CA LYS A 37 3.75 5.90 11.93
C LYS A 37 2.36 5.33 12.15
N GLU A 38 1.59 5.11 11.09
CA GLU A 38 0.28 4.48 11.19
C GLU A 38 0.36 3.02 11.66
N VAL A 39 1.35 2.26 11.20
CA VAL A 39 1.61 0.92 11.76
C VAL A 39 1.89 0.98 13.27
N TYR A 40 2.66 1.97 13.73
CA TYR A 40 2.94 2.15 15.16
C TYR A 40 1.70 2.53 15.96
N SER A 41 0.91 3.49 15.46
CA SER A 41 -0.32 3.97 16.11
C SER A 41 -1.34 2.85 16.27
N ASN A 42 -1.37 1.91 15.33
CA ASN A 42 -2.32 0.80 15.30
C ASN A 42 -1.72 -0.56 15.72
N LYS A 43 -0.48 -0.58 16.24
CA LYS A 43 0.26 -1.84 16.51
C LYS A 43 -0.50 -2.88 17.33
N ASN A 44 -1.20 -2.44 18.40
CA ASN A 44 -1.93 -3.35 19.29
C ASN A 44 -3.09 -4.05 18.56
N GLU A 45 -3.72 -3.38 17.59
CA GLU A 45 -4.75 -3.98 16.76
C GLU A 45 -4.12 -4.94 15.75
N LEU A 46 -3.01 -4.53 15.14
CA LEU A 46 -2.33 -5.30 14.10
C LEU A 46 -1.67 -6.58 14.62
N GLU A 47 -1.24 -6.60 15.87
CA GLU A 47 -0.66 -7.77 16.53
C GLU A 47 -1.61 -8.99 16.58
N LYS A 48 -2.93 -8.75 16.43
CA LYS A 48 -3.93 -9.80 16.29
C LYS A 48 -3.79 -10.59 14.97
N TYR A 49 -3.27 -9.93 13.93
CA TYR A 49 -3.21 -10.45 12.57
C TYR A 49 -1.79 -10.84 12.16
N THR A 50 -0.78 -10.08 12.59
CA THR A 50 0.62 -10.26 12.17
C THR A 50 1.59 -9.83 13.26
N ASN A 51 2.89 -10.07 13.06
CA ASN A 51 3.92 -9.62 13.99
C ASN A 51 4.34 -8.19 13.62
N ILE A 52 4.37 -7.31 14.62
CA ILE A 52 4.79 -5.92 14.48
C ILE A 52 6.12 -5.72 15.22
N LYS A 53 7.05 -4.99 14.60
CA LYS A 53 8.31 -4.60 15.24
C LYS A 53 8.41 -3.08 15.30
N VAL A 54 8.48 -2.57 16.51
CA VAL A 54 8.83 -1.17 16.77
C VAL A 54 10.34 -1.01 16.56
N PHE A 55 10.73 -0.10 15.67
CA PHE A 55 12.15 0.18 15.37
C PHE A 55 12.56 1.61 15.74
N ASN A 56 11.60 2.48 16.06
CA ASN A 56 11.83 3.83 16.59
C ASN A 56 10.68 4.23 17.53
N LYS A 57 10.80 5.34 18.27
CA LYS A 57 9.84 5.78 19.30
C LYS A 57 8.38 5.83 18.83
N ASN A 58 8.14 6.18 17.57
CA ASN A 58 6.82 6.37 16.98
C ASN A 58 6.68 5.69 15.60
N GLN A 59 7.50 4.68 15.31
CA GLN A 59 7.47 3.98 14.02
C GLN A 59 7.64 2.48 14.23
N ALA A 60 6.89 1.72 13.44
CA ALA A 60 6.91 0.26 13.45
C ALA A 60 6.71 -0.27 12.03
N ASN A 61 7.10 -1.52 11.80
CA ASN A 61 6.85 -2.23 10.55
C ASN A 61 6.17 -3.58 10.81
N ILE A 62 5.52 -4.10 9.77
CA ILE A 62 5.06 -5.48 9.72
C ILE A 62 6.28 -6.35 9.42
N VAL A 63 6.50 -7.38 10.24
CA VAL A 63 7.69 -8.22 10.16
C VAL A 63 7.56 -9.21 9.02
N ILE A 64 8.54 -9.21 8.12
CA ILE A 64 8.80 -10.27 7.14
C ILE A 64 10.17 -10.90 7.42
N GLU A 65 10.41 -12.09 6.88
CA GLU A 65 11.66 -12.82 7.14
C GLU A 65 12.84 -12.20 6.40
N ASN A 66 12.72 -11.96 5.09
CA ASN A 66 13.82 -11.40 4.30
C ASN A 66 13.31 -10.69 3.03
N ARG A 67 13.40 -9.35 2.99
CA ARG A 67 12.98 -8.52 1.85
C ARG A 67 13.75 -8.75 0.55
N SER A 68 14.96 -9.29 0.66
CA SER A 68 15.82 -9.54 -0.49
C SER A 68 15.65 -10.94 -1.09
N ASP A 69 14.88 -11.82 -0.43
CA ASP A 69 14.61 -13.18 -0.89
C ASP A 69 13.14 -13.29 -1.31
N ILE A 70 12.91 -13.56 -2.60
CA ILE A 70 11.58 -13.62 -3.22
C ILE A 70 10.64 -14.67 -2.61
N THR A 71 11.18 -15.63 -1.85
CA THR A 71 10.39 -16.67 -1.17
C THR A 71 10.04 -16.28 0.27
N LYS A 72 10.63 -15.18 0.77
CA LYS A 72 10.60 -14.74 2.18
C LYS A 72 10.30 -13.25 2.35
N ASN A 73 10.04 -12.55 1.25
CA ASN A 73 9.73 -11.11 1.18
C ASN A 73 8.23 -10.82 1.43
N TYR A 74 7.50 -11.77 2.00
CA TYR A 74 6.11 -11.61 2.36
C TYR A 74 5.75 -12.42 3.61
N VAL A 75 4.61 -12.09 4.21
CA VAL A 75 4.01 -12.83 5.31
C VAL A 75 2.49 -12.85 5.15
N TYR A 76 1.88 -14.02 5.30
CA TYR A 76 0.43 -14.12 5.42
C TYR A 76 0.00 -13.84 6.86
N PHE A 77 -1.15 -13.20 7.03
CA PHE A 77 -1.71 -12.92 8.34
C PHE A 77 -2.33 -14.17 8.94
N LYS A 78 -2.31 -14.25 10.27
CA LYS A 78 -2.93 -15.33 11.07
C LYS A 78 -4.42 -15.44 10.78
N THR A 79 -5.06 -14.30 10.57
CA THR A 79 -6.45 -14.14 10.13
C THR A 79 -6.52 -12.97 9.14
N PRO A 80 -7.47 -12.98 8.19
CA PRO A 80 -7.66 -11.84 7.28
C PRO A 80 -8.12 -10.58 8.03
N MET A 81 -7.67 -9.42 7.56
CA MET A 81 -8.25 -8.12 7.93
C MET A 81 -9.23 -7.67 6.86
N THR A 82 -10.23 -6.88 7.26
CA THR A 82 -11.13 -6.23 6.32
C THR A 82 -10.88 -4.73 6.26
N TYR A 83 -10.92 -4.19 5.05
CA TYR A 83 -10.97 -2.75 4.79
C TYR A 83 -11.98 -2.53 3.68
N LYS A 84 -13.09 -1.85 3.97
CA LYS A 84 -14.29 -1.80 3.12
C LYS A 84 -14.76 -3.22 2.81
N ASN A 85 -14.86 -3.55 1.53
CA ASN A 85 -15.16 -4.87 0.99
C ASN A 85 -13.91 -5.65 0.57
N LEU A 86 -12.71 -5.19 0.94
CA LEU A 86 -11.44 -5.86 0.65
C LEU A 86 -11.01 -6.78 1.78
N THR A 87 -10.49 -7.94 1.40
CA THR A 87 -9.95 -8.97 2.28
C THR A 87 -8.42 -8.90 2.20
N ILE A 88 -7.79 -8.36 3.22
CA ILE A 88 -6.33 -8.25 3.30
C ILE A 88 -5.80 -9.51 4.00
N ILE A 89 -5.00 -10.30 3.29
CA ILE A 89 -4.53 -11.61 3.76
C ILE A 89 -3.04 -11.63 4.11
N GLY A 90 -2.30 -10.58 3.80
CA GLY A 90 -0.88 -10.55 4.08
C GLY A 90 -0.21 -9.22 3.76
N TYR A 91 1.10 -9.21 3.96
CA TYR A 91 1.98 -8.09 3.71
C TYR A 91 3.16 -8.53 2.86
N TYR A 92 3.55 -7.68 1.92
CA TYR A 92 4.66 -7.85 0.99
C TYR A 92 5.65 -6.71 1.23
N ASP A 93 6.95 -7.02 1.30
CA ASP A 93 8.03 -6.04 1.39
C ASP A 93 9.27 -6.59 0.69
N SER A 94 9.68 -5.98 -0.41
CA SER A 94 10.82 -6.41 -1.20
C SER A 94 11.83 -5.29 -1.44
N ALA A 95 13.11 -5.65 -1.46
CA ALA A 95 14.21 -4.75 -1.80
C ALA A 95 15.16 -5.45 -2.79
N MET A 96 15.47 -4.75 -3.88
CA MET A 96 16.32 -5.24 -4.95
C MET A 96 17.32 -4.17 -5.37
N ASP A 97 18.59 -4.56 -5.53
CA ASP A 97 19.61 -3.73 -6.17
C ASP A 97 19.97 -4.37 -7.52
N LEU A 98 19.57 -3.71 -8.61
CA LEU A 98 19.79 -4.18 -9.97
C LEU A 98 21.00 -3.50 -10.62
N GLY A 99 21.91 -2.94 -9.82
CA GLY A 99 23.11 -2.26 -10.27
C GLY A 99 22.78 -1.05 -11.14
N LYS A 100 23.17 -1.09 -12.42
CA LYS A 100 22.94 0.03 -13.36
C LYS A 100 21.46 0.33 -13.62
N MET A 101 20.56 -0.61 -13.34
CA MET A 101 19.11 -0.40 -13.50
C MET A 101 18.47 0.26 -12.28
N GLY A 102 19.25 0.50 -11.22
CA GLY A 102 18.80 1.18 -10.00
C GLY A 102 18.38 0.22 -8.89
N LYS A 103 17.90 0.81 -7.80
CA LYS A 103 17.36 0.13 -6.63
C LYS A 103 15.85 0.20 -6.65
N TYR A 104 15.20 -0.87 -6.20
CA TYR A 104 13.74 -1.01 -6.20
C TYR A 104 13.31 -1.48 -4.83
N TYR A 105 12.38 -0.75 -4.22
CA TYR A 105 11.80 -1.11 -2.95
C TYR A 105 10.29 -1.09 -3.07
N PHE A 106 9.67 -2.17 -2.62
CA PHE A 106 8.24 -2.38 -2.69
C PHE A 106 7.71 -2.70 -1.30
N TRP A 107 6.54 -2.19 -0.94
CA TRP A 107 5.88 -2.56 0.31
C TRP A 107 4.38 -2.35 0.24
N GLY A 108 3.61 -3.20 0.89
CA GLY A 108 2.16 -3.07 0.95
C GLY A 108 1.47 -4.39 1.19
N PHE A 109 0.24 -4.53 0.72
CA PHE A 109 -0.65 -5.59 1.14
C PHE A 109 -0.94 -6.61 0.03
N ILE A 110 -1.14 -7.85 0.47
CA ILE A 110 -1.69 -8.93 -0.34
C ILE A 110 -3.21 -8.93 -0.13
N ILE A 111 -3.97 -8.82 -1.21
CA ILE A 111 -5.43 -8.70 -1.18
C ILE A 111 -6.06 -9.91 -1.88
N ASP A 112 -7.01 -10.56 -1.20
CA ASP A 112 -7.77 -11.71 -1.72
C ASP A 112 -9.08 -11.27 -2.39
N ASN A 113 -8.93 -10.34 -3.32
CA ASN A 113 -10.00 -9.84 -4.18
C ASN A 113 -9.46 -9.74 -5.60
N ASP A 114 -10.32 -9.85 -6.61
CA ASP A 114 -9.89 -9.57 -7.97
C ASP A 114 -9.56 -8.07 -8.17
N ILE A 115 -8.75 -7.76 -9.20
CA ILE A 115 -8.31 -6.39 -9.48
C ILE A 115 -9.48 -5.41 -9.65
N ASN A 116 -10.61 -5.85 -10.24
CA ASN A 116 -11.74 -4.94 -10.46
C ASN A 116 -12.44 -4.64 -9.13
N GLN A 117 -12.63 -5.64 -8.28
CA GLN A 117 -13.13 -5.42 -6.90
C GLN A 117 -12.24 -4.45 -6.11
N ILE A 118 -10.91 -4.58 -6.24
CA ILE A 118 -9.96 -3.67 -5.58
C ILE A 118 -10.13 -2.24 -6.10
N LYS A 119 -10.20 -2.07 -7.43
CA LYS A 119 -10.42 -0.76 -8.05
C LYS A 119 -11.76 -0.14 -7.68
N ASP A 120 -12.82 -0.94 -7.60
CA ASP A 120 -14.16 -0.47 -7.23
C ASP A 120 -14.20 -0.01 -5.76
N ALA A 121 -13.53 -0.74 -4.86
CA ALA A 121 -13.37 -0.35 -3.46
C ALA A 121 -12.52 0.92 -3.27
N LEU A 122 -11.56 1.12 -4.18
CA LEU A 122 -10.61 2.22 -4.23
C LEU A 122 -10.92 3.18 -5.38
N ASN A 123 -12.20 3.41 -5.68
CA ASN A 123 -12.66 4.20 -6.83
C ASN A 123 -12.30 5.70 -6.76
N PHE A 124 -11.84 6.16 -5.60
CA PHE A 124 -11.31 7.51 -5.37
C PHE A 124 -9.84 7.65 -5.79
N VAL A 125 -9.18 6.55 -6.14
CA VAL A 125 -7.84 6.54 -6.71
C VAL A 125 -7.93 6.62 -8.24
N ASP A 126 -7.20 7.57 -8.83
CA ASP A 126 -7.11 7.73 -10.29
C ASP A 126 -6.17 6.67 -10.88
N TRP A 127 -6.72 5.47 -11.13
CA TRP A 127 -5.97 4.33 -11.66
C TRP A 127 -5.67 4.49 -13.15
N LYS A 128 -4.38 4.57 -13.48
CA LYS A 128 -3.88 4.45 -14.85
C LYS A 128 -3.59 2.99 -15.17
N ASN A 129 -4.24 2.47 -16.20
CA ASN A 129 -3.95 1.14 -16.75
C ASN A 129 -2.59 1.13 -17.45
N MET A 130 -1.75 0.17 -17.10
CA MET A 130 -0.45 -0.09 -17.74
C MET A 130 -0.45 -1.42 -18.49
N GLU A 131 -1.12 -2.43 -17.94
CA GLU A 131 -1.36 -3.72 -18.58
C GLU A 131 -2.75 -4.25 -18.16
N ASP A 132 -3.59 -4.55 -19.14
CA ASP A 132 -5.00 -4.90 -18.93
C ASP A 132 -5.16 -6.03 -17.92
N ASN A 133 -5.92 -5.76 -16.85
CA ASN A 133 -6.21 -6.70 -15.76
C ASN A 133 -4.98 -7.29 -15.05
N LEU A 134 -3.81 -6.67 -15.22
CA LEU A 134 -2.55 -7.13 -14.65
C LEU A 134 -1.84 -6.04 -13.86
N LEU A 135 -1.79 -4.81 -14.37
CA LEU A 135 -1.01 -3.74 -13.75
C LEU A 135 -1.67 -2.38 -13.92
N TYR A 136 -1.89 -1.73 -12.78
CA TYR A 136 -2.39 -0.37 -12.68
C TYR A 136 -1.51 0.45 -11.75
N ILE A 137 -1.41 1.75 -12.03
CA ILE A 137 -0.65 2.68 -11.19
C ILE A 137 -1.45 3.90 -10.79
N ALA A 138 -1.03 4.54 -9.72
CA ALA A 138 -1.60 5.82 -9.30
C ALA A 138 -0.55 6.72 -8.64
N ASN A 139 -0.86 8.02 -8.64
CA ASN A 139 -0.08 9.08 -7.98
C ASN A 139 1.44 9.06 -8.24
N PRO A 140 1.90 8.85 -9.48
CA PRO A 140 3.33 8.75 -9.71
C PRO A 140 4.04 10.08 -9.51
N LYS A 141 5.17 10.02 -8.83
CA LYS A 141 6.04 11.14 -8.51
C LYS A 141 7.47 10.84 -8.94
N ILE A 142 8.22 11.89 -9.29
CA ILE A 142 9.61 11.80 -9.71
C ILE A 142 10.41 12.93 -9.07
N ARG A 143 11.70 12.68 -8.82
CA ARG A 143 12.68 13.70 -8.45
C ARG A 143 14.00 13.43 -9.15
N ASN A 144 14.76 14.47 -9.44
CA ASN A 144 16.15 14.40 -9.83
C ASN A 144 17.04 14.27 -8.57
N ILE A 145 18.22 13.67 -8.72
CA ILE A 145 19.21 13.55 -7.64
C ILE A 145 19.61 14.91 -7.04
N ASN A 146 19.56 15.97 -7.84
CA ASN A 146 19.90 17.33 -7.42
C ASN A 146 18.76 18.10 -6.74
N ASP A 147 17.54 17.56 -6.75
CA ASP A 147 16.42 18.17 -6.03
C ASP A 147 16.62 18.02 -4.52
N ASP A 148 16.09 18.96 -3.73
CA ASP A 148 15.98 18.77 -2.29
C ASP A 148 15.25 17.45 -1.96
N LEU A 149 15.65 16.79 -0.86
CA LEU A 149 15.09 15.46 -0.50
C LEU A 149 13.56 15.45 -0.34
N GLN A 150 12.95 16.60 0.00
CA GLN A 150 11.51 16.75 0.18
C GLN A 150 10.76 17.07 -1.11
N THR A 151 11.48 17.46 -2.16
CA THR A 151 10.89 17.93 -3.40
C THR A 151 10.56 16.73 -4.29
N TRP A 152 9.27 16.61 -4.60
CA TRP A 152 8.72 15.61 -5.51
C TRP A 152 7.86 16.30 -6.55
N HIS A 153 8.09 15.96 -7.82
CA HIS A 153 7.31 16.45 -8.94
C HIS A 153 6.28 15.41 -9.38
N LYS A 154 5.16 15.86 -9.95
CA LYS A 154 4.25 14.95 -10.65
C LYS A 154 4.99 14.30 -11.81
N ASN A 155 4.93 12.97 -11.92
CA ASN A 155 5.51 12.26 -13.04
C ASN A 155 4.43 11.95 -14.09
N THR A 156 4.57 12.50 -15.29
CA THR A 156 3.67 12.23 -16.42
C THR A 156 4.21 11.17 -17.38
N GLY A 157 5.47 10.79 -17.24
CA GLY A 157 6.20 9.86 -18.12
C GLY A 157 6.55 8.53 -17.46
N THR A 158 5.87 8.17 -16.37
CA THR A 158 6.18 6.99 -15.56
C THR A 158 6.18 5.71 -16.38
N VAL A 159 7.21 4.92 -16.16
CA VAL A 159 7.37 3.56 -16.67
C VAL A 159 7.33 2.59 -15.49
N VAL A 160 6.77 1.39 -15.69
CA VAL A 160 6.46 0.47 -14.58
C VAL A 160 6.98 -0.93 -14.85
N GLY A 161 7.54 -1.55 -13.81
CA GLY A 161 8.07 -2.91 -13.80
C GLY A 161 9.60 -2.95 -13.83
N VAL A 162 10.18 -4.09 -13.42
CA VAL A 162 11.64 -4.33 -13.42
C VAL A 162 12.30 -4.25 -14.81
N LYS A 163 11.48 -4.24 -15.87
CA LYS A 163 11.91 -4.09 -17.27
C LYS A 163 11.96 -2.64 -17.72
N THR A 164 11.53 -1.70 -16.88
CA THR A 164 11.53 -0.29 -17.19
C THR A 164 12.43 0.44 -16.22
N ILE A 165 13.47 1.08 -16.76
CA ILE A 165 14.44 1.82 -15.98
C ILE A 165 13.89 3.24 -15.84
N PRO A 166 13.74 3.79 -14.62
CA PRO A 166 13.45 5.19 -14.42
C PRO A 166 14.42 6.09 -15.19
N ALA A 167 14.02 7.33 -15.49
CA ALA A 167 14.89 8.25 -16.20
C ALA A 167 16.26 8.38 -15.50
N PRO A 168 17.38 8.56 -16.25
CA PRO A 168 18.70 8.71 -15.65
C PRO A 168 18.72 9.79 -14.57
N ASP A 169 19.47 9.55 -13.49
CA ASP A 169 19.61 10.46 -12.34
C ASP A 169 18.29 10.82 -11.64
N THR A 170 17.27 9.96 -11.77
CA THR A 170 15.98 10.16 -11.09
C THR A 170 15.61 9.04 -10.13
N THR A 171 14.78 9.40 -9.16
CA THR A 171 14.00 8.46 -8.36
C THR A 171 12.53 8.65 -8.67
N GLU A 172 11.79 7.56 -8.81
CA GLU A 172 10.34 7.56 -8.91
C GLU A 172 9.70 6.91 -7.69
N LYS A 173 8.51 7.35 -7.30
CA LYS A 173 7.64 6.62 -6.39
C LYS A 173 6.19 6.67 -6.84
N LEU A 174 5.46 5.58 -6.62
CA LEU A 174 4.12 5.37 -7.13
C LEU A 174 3.40 4.27 -6.36
N LEU A 175 2.06 4.29 -6.44
CA LEU A 175 1.22 3.18 -6.01
C LEU A 175 1.04 2.21 -7.18
N LEU A 176 1.15 0.92 -6.91
CA LEU A 176 0.95 -0.19 -7.84
C LEU A 176 -0.21 -1.05 -7.34
N LEU A 177 -1.08 -1.42 -8.28
CA LEU A 177 -2.01 -2.52 -8.14
C LEU A 177 -1.61 -3.57 -9.19
N GLU A 178 -1.04 -4.69 -8.72
CA GLU A 178 -0.45 -5.72 -9.55
C GLU A 178 -1.12 -7.08 -9.29
N LYS A 179 -1.41 -7.81 -10.36
CA LYS A 179 -1.81 -9.21 -10.31
C LYS A 179 -0.65 -10.08 -10.78
N SER A 180 -0.11 -10.83 -9.83
CA SER A 180 0.80 -11.95 -10.11
C SER A 180 0.00 -13.26 -10.15
N PRO A 181 0.58 -14.37 -10.65
CA PRO A 181 -0.09 -15.68 -10.64
C PRO A 181 -0.58 -16.14 -9.26
N ASN A 182 0.07 -15.68 -8.19
CA ASN A 182 -0.17 -16.16 -6.82
C ASN A 182 -0.80 -15.12 -5.90
N MET A 183 -0.75 -13.83 -6.25
CA MET A 183 -1.10 -12.72 -5.34
C MET A 183 -1.60 -11.52 -6.12
N ASN A 184 -2.64 -10.86 -5.61
CA ASN A 184 -2.96 -9.48 -5.97
C ASN A 184 -2.34 -8.56 -4.91
N LEU A 185 -1.57 -7.58 -5.38
CA LEU A 185 -0.74 -6.72 -4.56
C LEU A 185 -1.21 -5.27 -4.70
N LEU A 186 -1.47 -4.63 -3.57
CA LEU A 186 -1.57 -3.17 -3.48
C LEU A 186 -0.33 -2.68 -2.76
N ILE A 187 0.64 -2.14 -3.50
CA ILE A 187 1.98 -1.85 -2.99
C ILE A 187 2.47 -0.49 -3.43
N CYS A 188 3.23 0.17 -2.58
CA CYS A 188 4.04 1.30 -2.97
C CYS A 188 5.36 0.84 -3.54
N SER A 189 5.89 1.65 -4.46
CA SER A 189 7.21 1.49 -5.04
C SER A 189 8.03 2.76 -4.85
N ILE A 190 9.33 2.60 -4.55
CA ILE A 190 10.35 3.61 -4.78
C ILE A 190 11.47 2.97 -5.60
N GLN A 191 11.79 3.56 -6.76
CA GLN A 191 12.63 2.94 -7.78
C GLN A 191 13.59 3.93 -8.46
N GLY A 192 14.74 3.44 -8.91
CA GLY A 192 15.75 4.23 -9.65
C GLY A 192 16.99 4.54 -8.82
N ILE A 193 17.49 5.77 -8.87
CA ILE A 193 18.65 6.22 -8.10
C ILE A 193 18.22 6.58 -6.68
N VAL A 194 18.17 5.59 -5.78
CA VAL A 194 17.80 5.78 -4.37
C VAL A 194 19.06 5.96 -3.52
N THR A 195 19.33 7.20 -3.10
CA THR A 195 20.43 7.50 -2.16
C THR A 195 20.11 7.00 -0.75
N SER A 196 21.13 6.83 0.09
CA SER A 196 20.96 6.37 1.46
C SER A 196 20.12 7.33 2.30
N GLU A 197 20.25 8.63 2.07
CA GLU A 197 19.50 9.69 2.77
C GLU A 197 18.02 9.65 2.37
N LEU A 198 17.74 9.50 1.06
CA LEU A 198 16.38 9.36 0.58
C LEU A 198 15.73 8.08 1.12
N LEU A 199 16.49 6.98 1.12
CA LEU A 199 16.01 5.71 1.65
C LEU A 199 15.63 5.83 3.12
N LYS A 200 16.47 6.47 3.94
CA LYS A 200 16.15 6.72 5.36
C LYS A 200 14.89 7.56 5.55
N GLN A 201 14.62 8.51 4.65
CA GLN A 201 13.43 9.35 4.71
C GLN A 201 12.14 8.61 4.33
N GLU A 202 12.18 7.85 3.23
CA GLU A 202 10.99 7.22 2.63
C GLU A 202 10.73 5.82 3.20
N ARG A 203 11.79 5.10 3.57
CA ARG A 203 11.81 3.74 4.11
C ARG A 203 12.65 3.67 5.39
N PRO A 204 12.26 4.38 6.47
CA PRO A 204 12.99 4.42 7.75
C PRO A 204 13.09 3.06 8.45
N ASP A 205 12.35 2.06 7.98
CA ASP A 205 12.41 0.66 8.40
C ASP A 205 13.58 -0.14 7.77
N ILE A 206 14.29 0.46 6.80
CA ILE A 206 15.49 -0.09 6.18
C ILE A 206 16.70 0.68 6.74
N GLN A 207 17.32 0.13 7.79
CA GLN A 207 18.54 0.67 8.42
C GLN A 207 19.67 -0.35 8.38
#